data_AF-A0A1Z5HED0-F1
#
_entry.id   AF-A0A1Z5HED0-F1
#
_cell.length_a   1.000
_cell.length_b   1.000
_cell.length_c   1.000
_cell.angle_alpha   90.00
_cell.angle_beta   90.00
_cell.angle_gamma   90.00
#
_symmetry.space_group_name_H-M   'P 1'
#
loop_
_entity.id
_entity.type
_entity.pdbx_description
1 polymer ?
#
loop_
_entity_poly.entity_id
_entity_poly.type
_entity_poly.pdbx_seq_one_letter_code
_entity_poly.pdbx_strand_id
1 'polypeptide(L)'
;MSKKKAKEKAYNKYLRKLKEEKDRQERIIVEKQFIAEKTKQYQERNKKHNQQKEREEKKTSKESIKKERINQISTPYVNRIVSRLGDNKQLAKDFILEELDAAFVGNSDSKSFVINSGFEKSEYLGSISREIKAVEDGPQLVMNQIRIELATKHGISYCSKVLLSIVDRTMQIYALGKYKNIENNTSLIGENLSLDKNVEDLKELLQSYSDMLHKPKLFGTDSLSTQFLSVARTIDKPSKELSDHIKFMTLISIAGKRVKTAFIPEKILSAINTDLTIVSTVDIKYWKEALQVLSKVEKNQKIFYRVIELGRQVGDINSVCAINVAPAIYNAFNLLFLEYPNKSDIELVAKDLNIPFYDCSFVTGSVYGSIFGYQYKDWVFKHTGI
;
A
#
# COMPACT_ATOMS: atom_id res chain seq x y z
N MET A 1 -82.77 6.17 -48.53
CA MET A 1 -81.99 7.36 -48.13
C MET A 1 -81.73 8.23 -49.35
N SER A 2 -82.01 9.53 -49.32
CA SER A 2 -81.72 10.44 -50.44
C SER A 2 -80.19 10.58 -50.66
N LYS A 3 -79.74 10.65 -51.92
CA LYS A 3 -78.32 10.89 -52.29
C LYS A 3 -77.72 12.11 -51.59
N LYS A 4 -78.55 13.12 -51.28
CA LYS A 4 -78.14 14.34 -50.55
C LYS A 4 -77.74 14.02 -49.09
N LYS A 5 -78.55 13.23 -48.38
CA LYS A 5 -78.26 12.78 -46.99
C LYS A 5 -77.00 11.92 -46.92
N ALA A 6 -76.73 11.10 -47.94
CA ALA A 6 -75.52 10.28 -48.00
C ALA A 6 -74.25 11.14 -48.15
N LYS A 7 -74.28 12.16 -49.01
CA LYS A 7 -73.17 13.12 -49.17
C LYS A 7 -72.91 13.92 -47.90
N GLU A 8 -73.96 14.40 -47.25
CA GLU A 8 -73.87 15.15 -45.99
C GLU A 8 -73.29 14.29 -44.85
N LYS A 9 -73.71 13.03 -44.74
CA LYS A 9 -73.14 12.08 -43.77
C LYS A 9 -71.66 11.79 -44.04
N ALA A 10 -71.26 11.67 -45.31
CA ALA A 10 -69.87 11.47 -45.69
C ALA A 10 -69.00 12.70 -45.38
N TYR A 11 -69.51 13.90 -45.65
CA TYR A 11 -68.84 15.16 -45.33
C TYR A 11 -68.65 15.35 -43.82
N ASN A 12 -69.70 15.08 -43.03
CA ASN A 12 -69.61 15.13 -41.56
C ASN A 12 -68.62 14.10 -41.00
N LYS A 13 -68.56 12.89 -41.60
CA LYS A 13 -67.57 11.87 -41.23
C LYS A 13 -66.14 12.31 -41.56
N TYR A 14 -65.93 13.00 -42.68
CA TYR A 14 -64.64 13.57 -43.06
C TYR A 14 -64.20 14.67 -42.09
N LEU A 15 -65.08 15.62 -41.78
CA LEU A 15 -64.79 16.69 -40.81
C LEU A 15 -64.45 16.13 -39.42
N ARG A 16 -65.16 15.09 -38.98
CA ARG A 16 -64.87 14.41 -37.72
C ARG A 16 -63.48 13.78 -37.72
N LYS A 17 -63.09 13.10 -38.80
CA LYS A 17 -61.73 12.54 -38.94
C LYS A 17 -60.65 13.62 -38.94
N LEU A 18 -60.90 14.75 -39.60
CA LEU A 18 -60.00 15.91 -39.59
C LEU A 18 -59.79 16.47 -38.18
N LYS A 19 -60.87 16.57 -37.40
CA LYS A 19 -60.80 17.00 -36.01
C LYS A 19 -60.06 15.99 -35.13
N GLU A 20 -60.38 14.70 -35.26
CA GLU A 20 -59.70 13.62 -34.52
C GLU A 20 -58.19 13.57 -34.83
N GLU A 21 -57.78 13.79 -36.08
CA GLU A 21 -56.37 13.82 -36.46
C GLU A 21 -55.66 15.07 -35.89
N LYS A 22 -56.33 16.24 -35.90
CA LYS A 22 -55.78 17.45 -35.30
C LYS A 22 -55.59 17.28 -33.78
N ASP A 23 -56.58 16.74 -33.09
CA ASP A 23 -56.52 16.45 -31.65
C ASP A 23 -55.43 15.40 -31.34
N ARG A 24 -55.17 14.46 -32.25
CA ARG A 24 -54.09 13.47 -32.12
C ARG A 24 -52.71 14.12 -32.25
N GLN A 25 -52.52 15.00 -33.23
CA GLN A 25 -51.26 15.72 -33.41
C GLN A 25 -50.95 16.63 -32.21
N GLU A 26 -51.95 17.31 -31.66
CA GLU A 26 -51.79 18.14 -30.46
C GLU A 26 -51.35 17.30 -29.25
N ARG A 27 -51.94 16.11 -29.04
CA ARG A 27 -51.50 15.19 -27.96
C ARG A 27 -50.05 14.75 -28.12
N ILE A 28 -49.64 14.41 -29.34
CA ILE A 28 -48.24 13.99 -29.62
C ILE A 28 -47.26 15.12 -29.30
N ILE A 29 -47.62 16.38 -29.61
CA ILE A 29 -46.78 17.54 -29.31
C ILE A 29 -46.63 17.73 -27.79
N VAL A 30 -47.74 17.68 -27.05
CA VAL A 30 -47.75 17.80 -25.58
C VAL A 30 -46.94 16.69 -24.92
N GLU A 31 -47.09 15.45 -25.40
CA GLU A 31 -46.37 14.30 -24.85
C GLU A 31 -44.85 14.38 -25.11
N LYS A 32 -44.44 14.84 -26.29
CA LYS A 32 -43.02 15.11 -26.60
C LYS A 32 -42.43 16.19 -25.70
N GLN A 33 -43.18 17.26 -25.45
CA GLN A 33 -42.75 18.33 -24.53
C GLN A 33 -42.56 17.80 -23.11
N PHE A 34 -43.52 17.00 -22.62
CA PHE A 34 -43.44 16.39 -21.30
C PHE A 34 -42.25 15.45 -21.14
N ILE A 35 -41.96 14.61 -22.14
CA ILE A 35 -40.79 13.70 -22.12
C ILE A 35 -39.48 14.50 -22.14
N ALA A 36 -39.39 15.55 -22.95
CA ALA A 36 -38.20 16.40 -23.00
C ALA A 36 -37.92 17.08 -21.65
N GLU A 37 -38.98 17.56 -20.98
CA GLU A 37 -38.88 18.22 -19.68
C GLU A 37 -38.47 17.25 -18.57
N LYS A 38 -39.04 16.04 -18.55
CA LYS A 38 -38.60 14.95 -17.64
C LYS A 38 -37.13 14.58 -17.85
N THR A 39 -36.70 14.48 -19.11
CA THR A 39 -35.31 14.13 -19.46
C THR A 39 -34.34 15.20 -18.95
N LYS A 40 -34.70 16.47 -19.11
CA LYS A 40 -33.91 17.61 -18.61
C LYS A 40 -33.81 17.60 -17.08
N GLN A 41 -34.91 17.36 -16.38
CA GLN A 41 -34.91 17.24 -14.91
C GLN A 41 -34.04 16.07 -14.42
N TYR A 42 -34.06 14.93 -15.13
CA TYR A 42 -33.23 13.77 -14.78
C TYR A 42 -31.73 14.07 -14.95
N GLN A 43 -31.35 14.74 -16.05
CA GLN A 43 -29.97 15.17 -16.30
C GLN A 43 -29.47 16.16 -15.22
N GLU A 44 -30.31 17.11 -14.80
CA GLU A 44 -29.97 18.07 -13.74
C GLU A 44 -29.78 17.39 -12.38
N ARG A 45 -30.61 16.40 -12.03
CA ARG A 45 -30.46 15.61 -10.79
C ARG A 45 -29.17 14.81 -10.78
N ASN A 46 -28.84 14.13 -11.88
CA ASN A 46 -27.59 13.37 -11.98
C ASN A 46 -26.35 14.26 -11.89
N LYS A 47 -26.40 15.44 -12.52
CA LYS A 47 -25.30 16.41 -12.45
C LYS A 47 -25.07 16.90 -11.02
N LYS A 48 -26.13 17.19 -10.26
CA LYS A 48 -26.02 17.59 -8.84
C LYS A 48 -25.48 16.46 -7.97
N HIS A 49 -25.96 15.23 -8.16
CA HIS A 49 -25.51 14.06 -7.40
C HIS A 49 -24.00 13.79 -7.62
N ASN A 50 -23.54 13.83 -8.86
CA ASN A 50 -22.12 13.62 -9.18
C ASN A 50 -21.23 14.72 -8.58
N GLN A 51 -21.67 15.98 -8.62
CA GLN A 51 -20.93 17.08 -7.99
C GLN A 51 -20.83 16.95 -6.47
N GLN A 52 -21.85 16.38 -5.82
CA GLN A 52 -21.83 16.15 -4.38
C GLN A 52 -20.89 14.99 -4.01
N LYS A 53 -20.96 13.89 -4.77
CA LYS A 53 -20.06 12.74 -4.61
C LYS A 53 -18.59 13.13 -4.78
N GLU A 54 -18.25 13.91 -5.81
CA GLU A 54 -16.89 14.42 -6.02
C GLU A 54 -16.39 15.31 -4.87
N ARG A 55 -17.28 16.07 -4.22
CA ARG A 55 -16.92 16.93 -3.08
C ARG A 55 -16.62 16.12 -1.83
N GLU A 56 -17.40 15.07 -1.59
CA GLU A 56 -17.20 14.14 -0.47
C GLU A 56 -15.91 13.35 -0.66
N GLU A 57 -15.69 12.76 -1.85
CA GLU A 57 -14.45 12.05 -2.20
C GLU A 57 -13.20 12.94 -2.04
N LYS A 58 -13.26 14.21 -2.48
CA LYS A 58 -12.15 15.18 -2.29
C LYS A 58 -11.91 15.53 -0.82
N LYS A 59 -12.92 15.45 0.05
CA LYS A 59 -12.77 15.74 1.49
C LYS A 59 -12.13 14.56 2.21
N THR A 60 -12.60 13.33 1.93
CA THR A 60 -12.05 12.09 2.49
C THR A 60 -10.61 11.85 2.03
N SER A 61 -10.32 12.12 0.76
CA SER A 61 -8.96 12.04 0.19
C SER A 61 -7.99 13.03 0.84
N LYS A 62 -8.42 14.26 1.14
CA LYS A 62 -7.56 15.24 1.83
C LYS A 62 -7.24 14.85 3.28
N GLU A 63 -8.15 14.20 3.97
CA GLU A 63 -7.93 13.71 5.33
C GLU A 63 -7.04 12.46 5.38
N SER A 64 -7.19 11.53 4.42
CA SER A 64 -6.32 10.35 4.31
C SER A 64 -4.89 10.73 3.93
N ILE A 65 -4.69 11.62 2.95
CA ILE A 65 -3.37 12.15 2.56
C ILE A 65 -2.69 12.87 3.73
N LYS A 66 -3.46 13.58 4.57
CA LYS A 66 -2.93 14.26 5.76
C LYS A 66 -2.47 13.26 6.82
N LYS A 67 -3.19 12.15 7.02
CA LYS A 67 -2.83 11.08 7.97
C LYS A 67 -1.61 10.28 7.49
N GLU A 68 -1.53 9.99 6.20
CA GLU A 68 -0.42 9.27 5.56
C GLU A 68 0.89 10.07 5.58
N ARG A 69 0.84 11.38 5.31
CA ARG A 69 2.01 12.27 5.49
C ARG A 69 2.48 12.32 6.94
N ILE A 70 1.57 12.39 7.91
CA ILE A 70 1.93 12.41 9.34
C ILE A 70 2.62 11.10 9.74
N ASN A 71 2.16 9.96 9.21
CA ASN A 71 2.78 8.65 9.46
C ASN A 71 4.16 8.52 8.82
N GLN A 72 4.36 9.01 7.59
CA GLN A 72 5.69 9.04 6.97
C GLN A 72 6.67 9.89 7.79
N ILE A 73 6.20 11.04 8.29
CA ILE A 73 7.00 11.96 9.10
C ILE A 73 7.29 11.40 10.50
N SER A 74 6.40 10.60 11.09
CA SER A 74 6.60 10.02 12.43
C SER A 74 7.62 8.88 12.47
N THR A 75 7.85 8.18 11.35
CA THR A 75 8.75 7.01 11.26
C THR A 75 10.17 7.24 11.83
N PRO A 76 10.93 8.29 11.43
CA PRO A 76 12.26 8.52 12.00
C PRO A 76 12.23 8.80 13.51
N TYR A 77 11.14 9.37 14.02
CA TYR A 77 10.97 9.64 15.45
C TYR A 77 10.60 8.39 16.24
N VAL A 78 9.77 7.51 15.69
CA VAL A 78 9.46 6.20 16.28
C VAL A 78 10.74 5.38 16.47
N ASN A 79 11.63 5.33 15.47
CA ASN A 79 12.89 4.60 15.58
C ASN A 79 13.78 5.11 16.71
N ARG A 80 13.80 6.44 16.94
CA ARG A 80 14.53 7.04 18.08
C ARG A 80 13.97 6.57 19.41
N ILE A 81 12.63 6.53 19.56
CA ILE A 81 11.97 6.05 20.79
C ILE A 81 12.22 4.55 20.99
N VAL A 82 11.97 3.74 19.96
CA VAL A 82 12.14 2.28 20.02
C VAL A 82 13.59 1.89 20.32
N SER A 83 14.58 2.62 19.81
CA SER A 83 15.99 2.36 20.15
C SER A 83 16.32 2.53 21.64
N ARG A 84 15.55 3.35 22.37
CA ARG A 84 15.68 3.51 23.84
C ARG A 84 14.92 2.45 24.61
N LEU A 85 13.81 1.97 24.06
CA LEU A 85 12.97 0.94 24.67
C LEU A 85 13.56 -0.47 24.52
N GLY A 86 14.24 -0.76 23.41
CA GLY A 86 14.81 -2.08 23.13
C GLY A 86 13.75 -3.18 23.12
N ASP A 87 14.05 -4.38 23.61
CA ASP A 87 13.06 -5.47 23.71
C ASP A 87 12.24 -5.43 25.01
N ASN A 88 12.40 -4.37 25.82
CA ASN A 88 11.76 -4.29 27.13
C ASN A 88 10.29 -3.85 27.00
N LYS A 89 9.41 -4.83 26.82
CA LYS A 89 7.96 -4.63 26.69
C LYS A 89 7.33 -3.94 27.92
N GLN A 90 7.87 -4.16 29.12
CA GLN A 90 7.38 -3.50 30.34
C GLN A 90 7.74 -2.02 30.32
N LEU A 91 9.00 -1.67 30.01
CA LEU A 91 9.43 -0.28 29.86
C LEU A 91 8.63 0.45 28.76
N ALA A 92 8.34 -0.23 27.66
CA ALA A 92 7.47 0.31 26.61
C ALA A 92 6.04 0.55 27.11
N LYS A 93 5.49 -0.37 27.89
CA LYS A 93 4.17 -0.20 28.52
C LYS A 93 4.16 1.01 29.44
N ASP A 94 5.16 1.15 30.31
CA ASP A 94 5.25 2.26 31.28
C ASP A 94 5.34 3.61 30.57
N PHE A 95 6.21 3.73 29.55
CA PHE A 95 6.27 4.90 28.68
C PHE A 95 4.92 5.25 28.01
N ILE A 96 4.25 4.24 27.44
CA ILE A 96 2.95 4.45 26.78
C ILE A 96 1.91 4.97 27.78
N LEU A 97 1.86 4.40 28.99
CA LEU A 97 0.90 4.84 30.00
C LEU A 97 1.14 6.31 30.37
N GLU A 98 2.40 6.74 30.59
CA GLU A 98 2.74 8.15 30.84
C GLU A 98 2.29 9.09 29.71
N GLU A 99 2.50 8.71 28.46
CA GLU A 99 2.06 9.52 27.32
C GLU A 99 0.53 9.52 27.14
N LEU A 100 -0.17 8.43 27.51
CA LEU A 100 -1.63 8.39 27.54
C LEU A 100 -2.21 9.28 28.65
N ASP A 101 -1.59 9.30 29.82
CA ASP A 101 -1.96 10.20 30.93
C ASP A 101 -1.82 11.66 30.52
N ALA A 102 -0.67 12.02 29.91
CA ALA A 102 -0.44 13.35 29.37
C ALA A 102 -1.45 13.71 28.25
N ALA A 103 -1.71 12.79 27.33
CA ALA A 103 -2.66 12.99 26.23
C ALA A 103 -4.11 13.12 26.70
N PHE A 104 -4.47 12.51 27.84
CA PHE A 104 -5.81 12.58 28.42
C PHE A 104 -6.18 13.99 28.88
N VAL A 105 -5.19 14.80 29.28
CA VAL A 105 -5.39 16.22 29.64
C VAL A 105 -5.36 17.14 28.41
N GLY A 106 -5.05 16.60 27.23
CA GLY A 106 -4.90 17.33 25.98
C GLY A 106 -6.20 17.77 25.29
N ASN A 107 -6.11 18.04 23.98
CA ASN A 107 -7.23 18.45 23.14
C ASN A 107 -8.21 17.30 22.85
N SER A 108 -9.32 17.60 22.17
CA SER A 108 -10.35 16.60 21.79
C SER A 108 -9.77 15.40 21.04
N ASP A 109 -8.81 15.63 20.14
CA ASP A 109 -8.17 14.58 19.34
C ASP A 109 -7.35 13.64 20.24
N SER A 110 -6.59 14.21 21.19
CA SER A 110 -5.75 13.46 22.13
C SER A 110 -6.61 12.63 23.09
N LYS A 111 -7.69 13.22 23.62
CA LYS A 111 -8.65 12.51 24.47
C LYS A 111 -9.31 11.35 23.73
N SER A 112 -9.71 11.58 22.47
CA SER A 112 -10.32 10.54 21.63
C SER A 112 -9.32 9.41 21.35
N PHE A 113 -8.04 9.73 21.13
CA PHE A 113 -7.00 8.72 20.98
C PHE A 113 -6.85 7.85 22.23
N VAL A 114 -6.78 8.46 23.42
CA VAL A 114 -6.62 7.74 24.70
C VAL A 114 -7.79 6.81 24.98
N ILE A 115 -9.03 7.29 24.76
CA ILE A 115 -10.24 6.47 24.95
C ILE A 115 -10.22 5.23 24.04
N ASN A 116 -9.69 5.36 22.83
CA ASN A 116 -9.59 4.28 21.86
C ASN A 116 -8.27 3.50 21.92
N SER A 117 -7.43 3.73 22.95
CA SER A 117 -6.11 3.11 23.07
C SER A 117 -6.18 1.62 23.46
N GLY A 118 -7.32 1.16 24.00
CA GLY A 118 -7.49 -0.19 24.54
C GLY A 118 -6.77 -0.42 25.88
N PHE A 119 -6.41 0.66 26.57
CA PHE A 119 -6.05 0.65 27.99
C PHE A 119 -7.21 1.16 28.83
N GLU A 120 -7.41 0.56 30.01
CA GLU A 120 -8.39 1.08 30.96
C GLU A 120 -7.91 2.38 31.58
N LYS A 121 -8.85 3.27 31.95
CA LYS A 121 -8.54 4.55 32.57
C LYS A 121 -7.70 4.42 33.84
N SER A 122 -7.94 3.37 34.62
CA SER A 122 -7.17 3.03 35.82
C SER A 122 -5.70 2.67 35.53
N GLU A 123 -5.37 2.20 34.32
CA GLU A 123 -4.00 1.81 33.97
C GLU A 123 -3.10 3.04 33.75
N TYR A 124 -3.60 4.05 33.05
CA TYR A 124 -2.81 5.23 32.67
C TYR A 124 -3.00 6.44 33.59
N LEU A 125 -4.13 6.58 34.29
CA LEU A 125 -4.35 7.78 35.11
C LEU A 125 -3.32 7.86 36.26
N GLY A 126 -2.60 8.97 36.33
CA GLY A 126 -1.54 9.20 37.32
C GLY A 126 -0.26 8.41 37.06
N SER A 127 -0.08 7.80 35.89
CA SER A 127 1.16 7.10 35.56
C SER A 127 2.34 8.04 35.41
N ILE A 128 2.12 9.31 35.02
CA ILE A 128 3.18 10.32 34.93
C ILE A 128 3.83 10.62 36.29
N SER A 129 3.16 10.29 37.40
CA SER A 129 3.66 10.51 38.76
C SER A 129 4.39 9.29 39.36
N ARG A 130 4.63 8.23 38.58
CA ARG A 130 5.23 6.98 39.07
C ARG A 130 6.76 7.01 39.17
N GLU A 131 7.42 8.12 38.83
CA GLU A 131 8.89 8.36 38.92
C GLU A 131 9.73 7.17 38.40
N ILE A 132 9.42 6.67 37.20
CA ILE A 132 10.14 5.54 36.61
C ILE A 132 11.39 6.07 35.91
N LYS A 133 12.53 6.12 36.62
CA LYS A 133 13.81 6.65 36.09
C LYS A 133 14.19 6.12 34.70
N ALA A 134 13.95 4.83 34.43
CA ALA A 134 14.26 4.23 33.15
C ALA A 134 13.42 4.81 31.98
N VAL A 135 12.19 5.26 32.26
CA VAL A 135 11.34 5.96 31.30
C VAL A 135 11.83 7.41 31.14
N GLU A 136 12.08 8.10 32.26
CA GLU A 136 12.54 9.49 32.32
C GLU A 136 13.87 9.71 31.57
N ASP A 137 14.89 8.92 31.91
CA ASP A 137 16.24 9.01 31.33
C ASP A 137 16.32 8.44 29.90
N GLY A 138 15.29 7.70 29.47
CA GLY A 138 15.29 6.97 28.21
C GLY A 138 14.29 7.53 27.18
N PRO A 139 13.17 6.84 26.93
CA PRO A 139 12.20 7.22 25.91
C PRO A 139 11.59 8.61 26.15
N GLN A 140 11.38 9.03 27.41
CA GLN A 140 10.75 10.31 27.73
C GLN A 140 11.64 11.50 27.40
N LEU A 141 12.95 11.39 27.66
CA LEU A 141 13.94 12.39 27.24
C LEU A 141 13.92 12.58 25.72
N VAL A 142 13.85 11.49 24.94
CA VAL A 142 13.77 11.54 23.48
C VAL A 142 12.43 12.13 23.02
N MET A 143 11.31 11.75 23.64
CA MET A 143 9.98 12.28 23.32
C MET A 143 9.92 13.79 23.56
N ASN A 144 10.54 14.28 24.64
CA ASN A 144 10.65 15.70 24.95
C ASN A 144 11.49 16.46 23.93
N GLN A 145 12.63 15.91 23.49
CA GLN A 145 13.44 16.51 22.42
C GLN A 145 12.62 16.64 21.12
N ILE A 146 11.88 15.60 20.76
CA ILE A 146 11.00 15.59 19.57
C ILE A 146 9.89 16.65 19.72
N ARG A 147 9.28 16.73 20.90
CA ARG A 147 8.23 17.70 21.23
C ARG A 147 8.72 19.13 21.04
N ILE A 148 9.91 19.47 21.53
CA ILE A 148 10.55 20.79 21.34
C ILE A 148 10.82 21.03 19.86
N GLU A 149 11.50 20.08 19.19
CA GLU A 149 11.86 20.20 17.77
C GLU A 149 10.64 20.50 16.89
N LEU A 150 9.56 19.75 17.06
CA LEU A 150 8.34 19.87 16.27
C LEU A 150 7.53 21.12 16.63
N ALA A 151 7.44 21.46 17.92
CA ALA A 151 6.72 22.66 18.34
C ALA A 151 7.39 23.93 17.80
N THR A 152 8.72 24.00 17.84
CA THR A 152 9.49 25.15 17.31
C THR A 152 9.35 25.29 15.79
N LYS A 153 9.40 24.17 15.04
CA LYS A 153 9.38 24.22 13.57
C LYS A 153 7.97 24.33 12.97
N HIS A 154 6.97 23.72 13.60
CA HIS A 154 5.66 23.48 12.98
C HIS A 154 4.47 23.84 13.88
N GLY A 155 4.70 24.29 15.10
CA GLY A 155 3.67 24.67 16.06
C GLY A 155 3.06 23.51 16.84
N ILE A 156 2.37 23.87 17.92
CA ILE A 156 1.87 22.94 18.95
C ILE A 156 0.82 21.97 18.40
N SER A 157 -0.09 22.44 17.53
CA SER A 157 -1.15 21.60 16.96
C SER A 157 -0.60 20.48 16.07
N TYR A 158 0.46 20.77 15.31
CA TYR A 158 1.14 19.79 14.49
C TYR A 158 1.93 18.80 15.35
N CYS A 159 2.67 19.31 16.33
CA CYS A 159 3.43 18.52 17.29
C CYS A 159 2.56 17.46 17.97
N SER A 160 1.40 17.84 18.52
CA SER A 160 0.44 16.92 19.16
C SER A 160 0.07 15.73 18.26
N LYS A 161 -0.18 15.95 16.97
CA LYS A 161 -0.58 14.89 16.03
C LYS A 161 0.56 13.90 15.75
N VAL A 162 1.77 14.40 15.63
CA VAL A 162 2.96 13.56 15.41
C VAL A 162 3.27 12.75 16.66
N LEU A 163 3.18 13.34 17.85
CA LEU A 163 3.39 12.62 19.12
C LEU A 163 2.38 11.48 19.30
N LEU A 164 1.09 11.72 19.05
CA LEU A 164 0.07 10.66 19.10
C LEU A 164 0.36 9.54 18.09
N SER A 165 0.85 9.87 16.89
CA SER A 165 1.27 8.87 15.89
C SER A 165 2.46 8.04 16.39
N ILE A 166 3.41 8.65 17.09
CA ILE A 166 4.55 7.94 17.69
C ILE A 166 4.07 6.97 18.79
N VAL A 167 3.18 7.42 19.67
CA VAL A 167 2.60 6.60 20.74
C VAL A 167 1.84 5.41 20.14
N ASP A 168 0.96 5.63 19.17
CA ASP A 168 0.19 4.56 18.51
C ASP A 168 1.09 3.51 17.86
N ARG A 169 2.13 3.94 17.15
CA ARG A 169 3.07 3.01 16.48
C ARG A 169 3.95 2.27 17.47
N THR A 170 4.31 2.90 18.58
CA THR A 170 5.02 2.23 19.67
C THR A 170 4.10 1.17 20.31
N MET A 171 2.82 1.46 20.52
CA MET A 171 1.85 0.45 20.99
C MET A 171 1.74 -0.74 20.04
N GLN A 172 1.78 -0.51 18.72
CA GLN A 172 1.78 -1.59 17.73
C GLN A 172 3.02 -2.48 17.85
N ILE A 173 4.21 -1.88 17.89
CA ILE A 173 5.50 -2.61 17.92
C ILE A 173 5.57 -3.55 19.13
N TYR A 174 5.07 -3.13 20.29
CA TYR A 174 5.09 -3.93 21.51
C TYR A 174 3.81 -4.74 21.74
N ALA A 175 2.84 -4.72 20.81
CA ALA A 175 1.53 -5.35 20.96
C ALA A 175 0.86 -5.00 22.30
N LEU A 176 0.58 -3.70 22.48
CA LEU A 176 0.03 -3.09 23.70
C LEU A 176 -1.36 -2.48 23.46
N GLY A 177 -2.13 -2.29 24.53
CA GLY A 177 -3.49 -1.73 24.48
C GLY A 177 -4.40 -2.50 23.51
N LYS A 178 -4.99 -1.79 22.55
CA LYS A 178 -5.87 -2.31 21.49
C LYS A 178 -5.19 -3.35 20.58
N TYR A 179 -3.87 -3.49 20.67
CA TYR A 179 -3.09 -4.47 19.90
C TYR A 179 -2.72 -5.73 20.73
N LYS A 180 -3.19 -5.89 21.98
CA LYS A 180 -2.82 -7.02 22.88
C LYS A 180 -3.26 -8.41 22.38
N ASN A 181 -4.39 -8.51 21.68
CA ASN A 181 -5.02 -9.79 21.29
C ASN A 181 -4.84 -10.13 19.80
N ILE A 182 -3.88 -9.49 19.13
CA ILE A 182 -3.50 -9.85 17.76
C ILE A 182 -2.51 -11.01 17.87
N GLU A 183 -3.01 -12.19 18.28
CA GLU A 183 -2.21 -13.42 18.31
C GLU A 183 -1.97 -13.92 16.89
N ASN A 184 -0.70 -14.18 16.56
CA ASN A 184 -0.23 -14.79 15.32
C ASN A 184 -0.74 -14.15 14.02
N ASN A 185 -0.30 -12.93 13.78
CA ASN A 185 0.15 -12.59 12.43
C ASN A 185 1.23 -11.52 12.56
N THR A 186 2.23 -11.59 11.70
CA THR A 186 3.32 -10.63 11.49
C THR A 186 2.80 -9.26 11.05
N SER A 187 1.98 -8.61 11.88
CA SER A 187 1.40 -7.30 11.64
C SER A 187 2.29 -6.22 12.26
N LEU A 188 3.47 -6.03 11.67
CA LEU A 188 4.01 -4.69 11.63
C LEU A 188 3.13 -3.90 10.65
N ILE A 189 2.38 -2.93 11.21
CA ILE A 189 1.58 -1.88 10.55
C ILE A 189 0.10 -2.28 10.28
N GLY A 190 -0.79 -1.83 11.18
CA GLY A 190 -2.24 -1.70 10.96
C GLY A 190 -2.68 -0.24 11.16
N GLU A 191 -3.80 0.30 10.67
CA GLU A 191 -4.98 -0.26 9.98
C GLU A 191 -5.81 0.89 9.37
N ASN A 192 -6.39 0.67 8.19
CA ASN A 192 -7.84 0.64 7.93
C ASN A 192 -8.03 0.33 6.43
N LEU A 193 -8.38 -0.92 6.10
CA LEU A 193 -8.62 -1.37 4.73
C LEU A 193 -10.11 -1.29 4.44
N SER A 194 -10.53 -0.25 3.70
CA SER A 194 -11.70 -0.43 2.85
C SER A 194 -11.26 -1.27 1.65
N LEU A 195 -12.14 -2.13 1.14
CA LEU A 195 -11.89 -2.95 -0.06
C LEU A 195 -11.39 -2.11 -1.25
N ASP A 196 -11.76 -0.83 -1.32
CA ASP A 196 -11.32 0.10 -2.38
C ASP A 196 -9.84 0.49 -2.30
N LYS A 197 -9.22 0.49 -1.11
CA LYS A 197 -7.79 0.80 -0.95
C LYS A 197 -6.90 -0.33 -1.50
N ASN A 198 -7.37 -1.57 -1.45
CA ASN A 198 -6.65 -2.71 -2.00
C ASN A 198 -6.50 -2.62 -3.52
N VAL A 199 -7.52 -2.13 -4.22
CA VAL A 199 -7.49 -2.00 -5.69
C VAL A 199 -6.53 -0.91 -6.12
N GLU A 200 -6.47 0.21 -5.39
CA GLU A 200 -5.53 1.30 -5.73
C GLU A 200 -4.09 0.92 -5.36
N ASP A 201 -3.83 0.29 -4.21
CA ASP A 201 -2.50 -0.24 -3.86
C ASP A 201 -2.05 -1.30 -4.87
N LEU A 202 -2.96 -2.18 -5.31
CA LEU A 202 -2.74 -3.16 -6.37
C LEU A 202 -2.45 -2.48 -7.72
N LYS A 203 -3.14 -1.39 -8.03
CA LYS A 203 -2.94 -0.59 -9.25
C LYS A 203 -1.60 0.13 -9.23
N GLU A 204 -1.20 0.73 -8.12
CA GLU A 204 0.13 1.32 -7.96
C GLU A 204 1.23 0.25 -8.06
N LEU A 205 1.01 -0.93 -7.46
CA LEU A 205 1.93 -2.06 -7.54
C LEU A 205 2.07 -2.58 -8.97
N LEU A 206 0.94 -2.79 -9.67
CA LEU A 206 0.91 -3.26 -11.06
C LEU A 206 1.46 -2.22 -12.04
N GLN A 207 1.20 -0.93 -11.80
CA GLN A 207 1.81 0.15 -12.56
C GLN A 207 3.33 0.16 -12.35
N SER A 208 3.79 0.02 -11.11
CA SER A 208 5.22 0.00 -10.80
C SER A 208 5.92 -1.25 -11.37
N TYR A 209 5.22 -2.39 -11.38
CA TYR A 209 5.68 -3.62 -12.01
C TYR A 209 5.70 -3.51 -13.55
N SER A 210 4.66 -2.93 -14.16
CA SER A 210 4.59 -2.68 -15.60
C SER A 210 5.63 -1.68 -16.07
N ASP A 211 5.81 -0.59 -15.31
CA ASP A 211 6.88 0.38 -15.54
C ASP A 211 8.25 -0.29 -15.43
N MET A 212 8.45 -1.26 -14.54
CA MET A 212 9.69 -2.04 -14.48
C MET A 212 9.92 -2.88 -15.74
N LEU A 213 8.87 -3.46 -16.34
CA LEU A 213 8.97 -4.25 -17.57
C LEU A 213 9.31 -3.38 -18.79
N HIS A 214 8.87 -2.12 -18.84
CA HIS A 214 8.94 -1.27 -20.05
C HIS A 214 9.86 -0.04 -19.94
N LYS A 215 10.05 0.50 -18.74
CA LYS A 215 10.84 1.72 -18.43
C LYS A 215 11.65 1.47 -17.15
N PRO A 216 12.75 0.73 -17.26
CA PRO A 216 13.55 0.25 -16.14
C PRO A 216 14.33 1.39 -15.50
N LYS A 217 13.60 2.14 -14.69
CA LYS A 217 14.18 2.89 -13.61
C LYS A 217 14.61 1.87 -12.58
N LEU A 218 15.87 2.03 -12.16
CA LEU A 218 16.47 1.35 -11.02
C LEU A 218 15.43 1.01 -9.97
N PHE A 219 15.38 -0.26 -9.59
CA PHE A 219 14.53 -0.78 -8.53
C PHE A 219 14.55 0.18 -7.33
N GLY A 220 13.46 0.91 -7.11
CA GLY A 220 13.27 1.82 -5.98
C GLY A 220 12.87 1.04 -4.75
N THR A 221 13.74 0.11 -4.34
CA THR A 221 13.44 -1.09 -3.51
C THR A 221 12.62 -0.84 -2.27
N ASP A 222 12.72 0.32 -1.61
CA ASP A 222 11.86 0.64 -0.47
C ASP A 222 10.38 0.71 -0.86
N SER A 223 10.04 1.47 -1.90
CA SER A 223 8.64 1.71 -2.28
C SER A 223 7.99 0.42 -2.79
N LEU A 224 8.68 -0.30 -3.66
CA LEU A 224 8.12 -1.48 -4.32
C LEU A 224 8.00 -2.68 -3.38
N SER A 225 9.01 -2.92 -2.53
CA SER A 225 8.90 -3.97 -1.51
C SER A 225 7.82 -3.63 -0.48
N THR A 226 7.66 -2.36 -0.11
CA THR A 226 6.58 -1.92 0.78
C THR A 226 5.21 -2.11 0.16
N GLN A 227 5.03 -1.74 -1.11
CA GLN A 227 3.77 -1.95 -1.84
C GLN A 227 3.45 -3.44 -1.98
N PHE A 228 4.44 -4.26 -2.35
CA PHE A 228 4.29 -5.72 -2.40
C PHE A 228 3.83 -6.27 -1.05
N LEU A 229 4.50 -5.87 0.03
CA LEU A 229 4.15 -6.32 1.39
C LEU A 229 2.77 -5.81 1.82
N SER A 230 2.33 -4.64 1.35
CA SER A 230 0.96 -4.13 1.58
C SER A 230 -0.07 -5.07 0.96
N VAL A 231 0.09 -5.38 -0.34
CA VAL A 231 -0.85 -6.24 -1.08
C VAL A 231 -0.81 -7.67 -0.55
N ALA A 232 0.37 -8.20 -0.24
CA ALA A 232 0.53 -9.56 0.32
C ALA A 232 -0.21 -9.78 1.64
N ARG A 233 -0.41 -8.73 2.45
CA ARG A 233 -1.17 -8.82 3.71
C ARG A 233 -2.65 -9.08 3.52
N THR A 234 -3.19 -8.83 2.32
CA THR A 234 -4.60 -9.12 2.01
C THR A 234 -4.87 -10.61 1.86
N ILE A 235 -3.83 -11.43 1.76
CA ILE A 235 -3.92 -12.88 1.62
C ILE A 235 -3.89 -13.49 3.03
N ASP A 236 -5.03 -13.99 3.49
CA ASP A 236 -5.21 -14.56 4.83
C ASP A 236 -4.31 -15.79 5.09
N LYS A 237 -4.13 -16.63 4.06
CA LYS A 237 -3.36 -17.88 4.14
C LYS A 237 -2.47 -18.05 2.91
N PRO A 238 -1.35 -17.31 2.81
CA PRO A 238 -0.43 -17.47 1.69
C PRO A 238 0.14 -18.88 1.67
N SER A 239 0.42 -19.39 0.48
CA SER A 239 1.15 -20.64 0.29
C SER A 239 2.50 -20.57 0.97
N LYS A 240 3.12 -21.74 1.14
CA LYS A 240 4.46 -21.82 1.72
C LYS A 240 5.46 -21.04 0.87
N GLU A 241 5.36 -21.16 -0.44
CA GLU A 241 6.18 -20.50 -1.45
C GLU A 241 6.01 -18.98 -1.37
N LEU A 242 4.78 -18.48 -1.34
CA LEU A 242 4.52 -17.05 -1.19
C LEU A 242 4.98 -16.53 0.18
N SER A 243 4.79 -17.30 1.25
CA SER A 243 5.26 -16.94 2.59
C SER A 243 6.79 -16.75 2.63
N ASP A 244 7.54 -17.63 1.97
CA ASP A 244 9.00 -17.47 1.86
C ASP A 244 9.38 -16.22 1.06
N HIS A 245 8.66 -15.92 -0.02
CA HIS A 245 8.88 -14.72 -0.83
C HIS A 245 8.49 -13.43 -0.08
N ILE A 246 7.44 -13.44 0.75
CA ILE A 246 7.09 -12.30 1.64
C ILE A 246 8.25 -12.01 2.60
N LYS A 247 8.84 -13.05 3.20
CA LYS A 247 10.01 -12.91 4.08
C LYS A 247 11.23 -12.39 3.30
N PHE A 248 11.43 -12.89 2.09
CA PHE A 248 12.49 -12.42 1.20
C PHE A 248 12.32 -10.93 0.82
N MET A 249 11.11 -10.52 0.44
CA MET A 249 10.77 -9.13 0.15
C MET A 249 10.91 -8.23 1.38
N THR A 250 10.69 -8.78 2.58
CA THR A 250 10.97 -8.08 3.84
C THR A 250 12.47 -7.83 4.01
N LEU A 251 13.34 -8.81 3.70
CA LEU A 251 14.80 -8.60 3.72
C LEU A 251 15.25 -7.53 2.72
N ILE A 252 14.68 -7.53 1.52
CA ILE A 252 14.95 -6.50 0.50
C ILE A 252 14.50 -5.13 1.01
N SER A 253 13.33 -5.05 1.64
CA SER A 253 12.82 -3.82 2.25
C SER A 253 13.77 -3.30 3.35
N ILE A 254 14.30 -4.19 4.19
CA ILE A 254 15.28 -3.83 5.23
C ILE A 254 16.60 -3.37 4.62
N ALA A 255 17.06 -4.01 3.53
CA ALA A 255 18.25 -3.56 2.80
C ALA A 255 18.01 -2.20 2.10
N GLY A 256 16.77 -1.92 1.75
CA GLY A 256 16.27 -0.66 1.21
C GLY A 256 17.03 -0.15 0.01
N LYS A 257 17.32 1.16 -0.04
CA LYS A 257 18.08 1.84 -1.13
C LYS A 257 19.48 1.27 -1.42
N ARG A 258 19.95 0.30 -0.64
CA ARG A 258 21.26 -0.35 -0.82
C ARG A 258 21.20 -1.46 -1.87
N VAL A 259 20.01 -1.82 -2.35
CA VAL A 259 19.84 -2.67 -3.53
C VAL A 259 20.12 -1.84 -4.77
N LYS A 260 21.08 -2.29 -5.58
CA LYS A 260 21.48 -1.63 -6.83
C LYS A 260 20.91 -2.39 -8.01
N THR A 261 20.46 -1.69 -9.04
CA THR A 261 19.82 -2.32 -10.20
C THR A 261 20.39 -1.79 -11.50
N ALA A 262 20.61 -2.67 -12.47
CA ALA A 262 21.18 -2.29 -13.75
C ALA A 262 20.68 -3.19 -14.88
N PHE A 263 20.63 -2.63 -16.09
CA PHE A 263 20.30 -3.33 -17.31
C PHE A 263 21.42 -4.23 -17.81
N ILE A 264 21.11 -5.49 -18.05
CA ILE A 264 22.07 -6.39 -18.66
C ILE A 264 22.21 -5.99 -20.14
N PRO A 265 23.41 -5.60 -20.61
CA PRO A 265 23.64 -5.28 -22.01
C PRO A 265 23.31 -6.48 -22.91
N GLU A 266 22.77 -6.23 -24.10
CA GLU A 266 22.38 -7.28 -25.06
C GLU A 266 23.51 -8.27 -25.37
N LYS A 267 24.75 -7.77 -25.49
CA LYS A 267 25.95 -8.59 -25.67
C LYS A 267 26.24 -9.57 -24.51
N ILE A 268 25.77 -9.25 -23.30
CA ILE A 268 25.89 -10.10 -22.12
C ILE A 268 24.71 -11.06 -22.08
N LEU A 269 23.49 -10.59 -22.38
CA LEU A 269 22.28 -11.40 -22.45
C LEU A 269 22.42 -12.58 -23.42
N SER A 270 22.98 -12.35 -24.61
CA SER A 270 23.19 -13.42 -25.59
C SER A 270 24.19 -14.50 -25.12
N ALA A 271 24.98 -14.21 -24.08
CA ALA A 271 26.01 -15.09 -23.54
C ALA A 271 25.60 -15.78 -22.23
N ILE A 272 24.46 -15.42 -21.64
CA ILE A 272 23.97 -16.02 -20.39
C ILE A 272 22.57 -16.63 -20.61
N ASN A 273 22.33 -17.79 -20.01
CA ASN A 273 21.02 -18.45 -20.09
C ASN A 273 20.06 -17.83 -19.07
N THR A 274 19.49 -16.68 -19.41
CA THR A 274 18.54 -15.96 -18.57
C THR A 274 17.44 -15.33 -19.42
N ASP A 275 16.23 -15.33 -18.88
CA ASP A 275 15.07 -14.57 -19.35
C ASP A 275 15.05 -13.13 -18.81
N LEU A 276 15.85 -12.85 -17.78
CA LEU A 276 16.01 -11.53 -17.18
C LEU A 276 16.78 -10.53 -18.05
N THR A 277 16.24 -9.34 -18.25
CA THR A 277 16.94 -8.20 -18.88
C THR A 277 17.60 -7.25 -17.86
N ILE A 278 17.38 -7.49 -16.56
CA ILE A 278 17.78 -6.63 -15.44
C ILE A 278 18.42 -7.49 -14.34
N VAL A 279 19.44 -6.95 -13.66
CA VAL A 279 19.96 -7.49 -12.40
C VAL A 279 19.65 -6.55 -11.25
N SER A 280 19.31 -7.10 -10.08
CA SER A 280 19.22 -6.35 -8.82
C SER A 280 20.13 -7.01 -7.80
N THR A 281 21.12 -6.29 -7.30
CA THR A 281 22.17 -6.82 -6.42
C THR A 281 22.18 -6.13 -5.06
N VAL A 282 22.45 -6.90 -4.00
CA VAL A 282 22.74 -6.38 -2.66
C VAL A 282 24.15 -6.79 -2.24
N ASP A 283 24.91 -5.85 -1.68
CA ASP A 283 26.20 -6.13 -1.04
C ASP A 283 26.00 -7.09 0.15
N ILE A 284 26.85 -8.11 0.24
CA ILE A 284 26.78 -9.13 1.30
C ILE A 284 26.77 -8.54 2.71
N LYS A 285 27.44 -7.40 2.97
CA LYS A 285 27.42 -6.73 4.27
C LYS A 285 26.01 -6.30 4.63
N TYR A 286 25.33 -5.61 3.72
CA TYR A 286 23.96 -5.13 3.97
C TYR A 286 22.95 -6.27 3.98
N TRP A 287 23.20 -7.30 3.18
CA TRP A 287 22.41 -8.52 3.27
C TRP A 287 22.55 -9.20 4.64
N LYS A 288 23.78 -9.31 5.17
CA LYS A 288 24.03 -9.84 6.52
C LYS A 288 23.35 -9.00 7.60
N GLU A 289 23.38 -7.66 7.49
CA GLU A 289 22.66 -6.78 8.39
C GLU A 289 21.13 -7.06 8.36
N ALA A 290 20.55 -7.19 7.16
CA ALA A 290 19.13 -7.52 7.01
C ALA A 290 18.80 -8.91 7.58
N LEU A 291 19.66 -9.90 7.34
CA LEU A 291 19.53 -11.25 7.88
C LEU A 291 19.62 -11.27 9.42
N GLN A 292 20.50 -10.48 10.03
CA GLN A 292 20.59 -10.35 11.48
C GLN A 292 19.31 -9.76 12.10
N VAL A 293 18.67 -8.82 11.40
CA VAL A 293 17.36 -8.30 11.83
C VAL A 293 16.32 -9.39 11.76
N LEU A 294 16.24 -10.12 10.64
CA LEU A 294 15.25 -11.18 10.46
C LEU A 294 15.46 -12.38 11.41
N SER A 295 16.71 -12.78 11.67
CA SER A 295 17.02 -13.93 12.55
C SER A 295 16.60 -13.71 14.00
N LYS A 296 16.46 -12.46 14.44
CA LYS A 296 15.90 -12.14 15.76
C LYS A 296 14.40 -12.42 15.84
N VAL A 297 13.72 -12.37 14.71
CA VAL A 297 12.27 -12.56 14.59
C VAL A 297 11.95 -14.02 14.21
N GLU A 298 12.76 -14.62 13.34
CA GLU A 298 12.56 -15.97 12.82
C GLU A 298 13.35 -17.00 13.63
N LYS A 299 12.66 -17.70 14.54
CA LYS A 299 13.26 -18.76 15.36
C LYS A 299 13.53 -20.05 14.57
N ASN A 300 12.96 -20.20 13.37
CA ASN A 300 13.09 -21.41 12.56
C ASN A 300 14.23 -21.28 11.52
N GLN A 301 15.38 -21.89 11.84
CA GLN A 301 16.56 -21.88 10.97
C GLN A 301 16.29 -22.46 9.57
N LYS A 302 15.43 -23.48 9.44
CA LYS A 302 15.14 -24.11 8.13
C LYS A 302 14.40 -23.15 7.20
N ILE A 303 13.50 -22.34 7.74
CA ILE A 303 12.79 -21.31 6.95
C ILE A 303 13.76 -20.20 6.56
N PHE A 304 14.61 -19.78 7.49
CA PHE A 304 15.65 -18.78 7.23
C PHE A 304 16.58 -19.17 6.07
N TYR A 305 17.07 -20.42 6.03
CA TYR A 305 17.90 -20.89 4.91
C TYR A 305 17.16 -20.91 3.57
N ARG A 306 15.89 -21.30 3.54
CA ARG A 306 15.08 -21.29 2.31
C ARG A 306 14.90 -19.88 1.75
N VAL A 307 14.67 -18.89 2.62
CA VAL A 307 14.58 -17.47 2.21
C VAL A 307 15.91 -17.00 1.63
N ILE A 308 17.04 -17.41 2.21
CA ILE A 308 18.37 -17.07 1.67
C ILE A 308 18.59 -17.71 0.29
N GLU A 309 18.14 -18.95 0.08
CA GLU A 309 18.27 -19.66 -1.20
C GLU A 309 17.54 -18.95 -2.35
N LEU A 310 16.43 -18.24 -2.07
CA LEU A 310 15.71 -17.46 -3.08
C LEU A 310 16.59 -16.35 -3.69
N GLY A 311 17.41 -15.66 -2.89
CA GLY A 311 18.32 -14.62 -3.40
C GLY A 311 19.64 -15.15 -3.94
N ARG A 312 19.91 -16.45 -3.80
CA ARG A 312 21.25 -17.01 -4.01
C ARG A 312 21.49 -17.33 -5.48
N GLN A 313 21.51 -16.28 -6.31
CA GLN A 313 21.86 -16.36 -7.72
C GLN A 313 22.90 -15.31 -8.14
N VAL A 314 24.01 -15.14 -7.39
CA VAL A 314 25.32 -14.82 -7.98
C VAL A 314 26.42 -15.45 -7.14
N GLY A 315 27.41 -16.05 -7.82
CA GLY A 315 28.56 -16.70 -7.21
C GLY A 315 29.51 -15.74 -6.50
N ASP A 316 30.50 -16.30 -5.81
CA ASP A 316 31.62 -15.56 -5.24
C ASP A 316 32.44 -14.89 -6.36
N ILE A 317 32.50 -13.57 -6.35
CA ILE A 317 33.18 -12.78 -7.36
C ILE A 317 34.42 -12.14 -6.72
N ASN A 318 35.58 -12.80 -6.78
CA ASN A 318 36.87 -12.24 -6.33
C ASN A 318 36.83 -11.59 -4.93
N SER A 319 36.25 -12.26 -3.92
CA SER A 319 36.13 -11.74 -2.54
C SER A 319 35.07 -10.66 -2.34
N VAL A 320 34.29 -10.36 -3.40
CA VAL A 320 33.07 -9.56 -3.33
C VAL A 320 31.89 -10.48 -3.58
N CYS A 321 31.03 -10.61 -2.57
CA CYS A 321 29.81 -11.40 -2.68
C CYS A 321 28.64 -10.44 -2.90
N ALA A 322 27.92 -10.61 -4.01
CA ALA A 322 26.69 -9.90 -4.32
C ALA A 322 25.56 -10.92 -4.46
N ILE A 323 24.37 -10.53 -4.07
CA ILE A 323 23.19 -11.41 -4.10
C ILE A 323 22.23 -10.86 -5.15
N ASN A 324 22.01 -11.60 -6.23
CA ASN A 324 21.02 -11.22 -7.24
C ASN A 324 19.63 -11.60 -6.74
N VAL A 325 18.86 -10.58 -6.43
CA VAL A 325 17.51 -10.71 -5.87
C VAL A 325 16.42 -10.61 -6.92
N ALA A 326 16.75 -10.20 -8.16
CA ALA A 326 15.78 -9.98 -9.22
C ALA A 326 14.87 -11.20 -9.49
N PRO A 327 15.38 -12.41 -9.77
CA PRO A 327 14.52 -13.56 -10.06
C PRO A 327 13.52 -13.88 -8.94
N ALA A 328 13.98 -13.84 -7.68
CA ALA A 328 13.09 -14.05 -6.54
C ALA A 328 12.05 -12.93 -6.39
N ILE A 329 12.38 -11.68 -6.71
CA ILE A 329 11.39 -10.62 -6.77
C ILE A 329 10.33 -10.92 -7.82
N TYR A 330 10.71 -11.23 -9.06
CA TYR A 330 9.73 -11.54 -10.11
C TYR A 330 8.82 -12.71 -9.72
N ASN A 331 9.39 -13.76 -9.14
CA ASN A 331 8.64 -14.89 -8.63
C ASN A 331 7.71 -14.52 -7.48
N ALA A 332 8.11 -13.58 -6.60
CA ALA A 332 7.25 -13.06 -5.55
C ALA A 332 5.99 -12.41 -6.13
N PHE A 333 6.14 -11.58 -7.16
CA PHE A 333 5.02 -10.93 -7.85
C PHE A 333 4.10 -11.94 -8.51
N ASN A 334 4.66 -12.93 -9.23
CA ASN A 334 3.86 -13.99 -9.84
C ASN A 334 3.04 -14.76 -8.80
N LEU A 335 3.65 -15.17 -7.68
CA LEU A 335 2.95 -15.84 -6.58
C LEU A 335 1.88 -14.96 -5.95
N LEU A 336 2.18 -13.68 -5.74
CA LEU A 336 1.21 -12.72 -5.20
C LEU A 336 -0.03 -12.62 -6.08
N PHE A 337 0.13 -12.55 -7.40
CA PHE A 337 -0.99 -12.47 -8.33
C PHE A 337 -1.78 -13.78 -8.43
N LEU A 338 -1.10 -14.93 -8.38
CA LEU A 338 -1.74 -16.24 -8.41
C LEU A 338 -2.64 -16.48 -7.20
N GLU A 339 -2.22 -15.96 -6.03
CA GLU A 339 -2.86 -16.20 -4.74
C GLU A 339 -3.71 -15.04 -4.24
N TYR A 340 -3.80 -13.93 -5.00
CA TYR A 340 -4.61 -12.79 -4.61
C TYR A 340 -6.11 -13.17 -4.55
N PRO A 341 -6.85 -12.77 -3.49
CA PRO A 341 -8.18 -13.32 -3.25
C PRO A 341 -9.23 -12.93 -4.29
N ASN A 342 -9.05 -11.77 -4.95
CA ASN A 342 -10.01 -11.24 -5.90
C ASN A 342 -9.39 -11.11 -7.31
N LYS A 343 -9.44 -12.21 -8.08
CA LYS A 343 -8.88 -12.27 -9.44
C LYS A 343 -9.50 -11.23 -10.38
N SER A 344 -10.78 -10.90 -10.22
CA SER A 344 -11.42 -9.88 -11.05
C SER A 344 -10.84 -8.48 -10.85
N ASP A 345 -10.29 -8.16 -9.67
CA ASP A 345 -9.61 -6.88 -9.45
C ASP A 345 -8.28 -6.84 -10.21
N ILE A 346 -7.52 -7.95 -10.23
CA ILE A 346 -6.29 -8.05 -11.01
C ILE A 346 -6.58 -7.92 -12.50
N GLU A 347 -7.60 -8.61 -13.00
CA GLU A 347 -8.00 -8.55 -14.42
C GLU A 347 -8.46 -7.14 -14.81
N LEU A 348 -9.23 -6.48 -13.95
CA LEU A 348 -9.69 -5.10 -14.16
C LEU A 348 -8.49 -4.14 -14.23
N VAL A 349 -7.59 -4.22 -13.24
CA VAL A 349 -6.41 -3.35 -13.18
C VAL A 349 -5.45 -3.63 -14.34
N ALA A 350 -5.18 -4.90 -14.67
CA ALA A 350 -4.35 -5.28 -15.80
C ALA A 350 -4.91 -4.74 -17.12
N LYS A 351 -6.22 -4.81 -17.29
CA LYS A 351 -6.92 -4.24 -18.45
C LYS A 351 -6.82 -2.71 -18.49
N ASP A 352 -7.03 -2.05 -17.35
CA ASP A 352 -6.93 -0.59 -17.23
C ASP A 352 -5.52 -0.08 -17.53
N LEU A 353 -4.50 -0.85 -17.15
CA LEU A 353 -3.09 -0.51 -17.37
C LEU A 353 -2.52 -1.05 -18.69
N ASN A 354 -3.35 -1.72 -19.50
CA ASN A 354 -2.95 -2.39 -20.75
C ASN A 354 -1.73 -3.32 -20.57
N ILE A 355 -1.68 -4.03 -19.44
CA ILE A 355 -0.60 -4.97 -19.13
C ILE A 355 -0.95 -6.31 -19.79
N PRO A 356 -0.12 -6.81 -20.73
CA PRO A 356 -0.29 -8.14 -21.27
C PRO A 356 0.03 -9.16 -20.17
N PHE A 357 -0.98 -9.58 -19.40
CA PHE A 357 -0.87 -10.72 -18.49
C PHE A 357 -0.85 -12.01 -19.32
N TYR A 358 0.28 -12.24 -19.98
CA TYR A 358 0.55 -13.49 -20.66
C TYR A 358 1.78 -14.06 -19.98
N ASP A 359 1.55 -15.20 -19.34
CA ASP A 359 2.56 -16.09 -18.79
C ASP A 359 2.95 -15.82 -17.32
N CYS A 360 2.33 -16.61 -16.43
CA CYS A 360 2.79 -16.81 -15.06
C CYS A 360 3.95 -17.83 -15.01
N SER A 361 4.83 -17.84 -16.02
CA SER A 361 6.01 -18.69 -16.00
C SER A 361 6.95 -18.18 -14.91
N PHE A 362 7.38 -19.09 -14.03
CA PHE A 362 8.42 -18.77 -13.06
C PHE A 362 9.66 -18.32 -13.80
N VAL A 363 10.22 -17.19 -13.38
CA VAL A 363 11.43 -16.63 -13.99
C VAL A 363 12.61 -17.55 -13.67
N THR A 364 13.20 -18.14 -14.71
CA THR A 364 14.35 -19.05 -14.58
C THR A 364 15.62 -18.34 -15.02
N GLY A 365 16.09 -17.40 -14.20
CA GLY A 365 17.30 -16.63 -14.49
C GLY A 365 18.55 -17.16 -13.80
N SER A 366 19.20 -18.22 -14.29
CA SER A 366 20.46 -18.70 -13.69
C SER A 366 21.69 -18.05 -14.34
N VAL A 367 22.43 -17.22 -13.61
CA VAL A 367 23.74 -16.73 -14.05
C VAL A 367 24.83 -17.70 -13.61
N TYR A 368 25.27 -18.59 -14.50
CA TYR A 368 26.34 -19.55 -14.21
C TYR A 368 27.71 -18.85 -14.11
N GLY A 369 28.43 -19.12 -13.03
CA GLY A 369 29.66 -18.41 -12.67
C GLY A 369 30.92 -18.77 -13.45
N SER A 370 30.93 -19.75 -14.35
CA SER A 370 32.20 -20.37 -14.76
C SER A 370 32.72 -20.14 -16.19
N ILE A 371 31.92 -19.75 -17.20
CA ILE A 371 32.47 -19.65 -18.58
C ILE A 371 32.29 -18.30 -19.30
N PHE A 372 31.33 -17.45 -18.91
CA PHE A 372 31.30 -16.03 -19.31
C PHE A 372 31.20 -15.08 -18.11
N GLY A 373 31.48 -15.64 -16.92
CA GLY A 373 31.37 -14.98 -15.63
C GLY A 373 32.20 -13.71 -15.54
N TYR A 374 33.35 -13.61 -16.22
CA TYR A 374 34.23 -12.44 -16.17
C TYR A 374 33.60 -11.17 -16.75
N GLN A 375 32.92 -11.24 -17.90
CA GLN A 375 32.30 -10.06 -18.50
C GLN A 375 31.09 -9.57 -17.70
N TYR A 376 30.27 -10.52 -17.23
CA TYR A 376 29.15 -10.21 -16.36
C TYR A 376 29.62 -9.62 -15.02
N LYS A 377 30.65 -10.23 -14.42
CA LYS A 377 31.36 -9.77 -13.23
C LYS A 377 31.89 -8.35 -13.37
N ASP A 378 32.66 -8.08 -14.40
CA ASP A 378 33.26 -6.75 -14.62
C ASP A 378 32.17 -5.71 -14.84
N TRP A 379 31.09 -6.10 -15.52
CA TRP A 379 29.92 -5.25 -15.70
C TRP A 379 29.19 -4.98 -14.38
N VAL A 380 28.92 -6.00 -13.56
CA VAL A 380 28.30 -5.86 -12.23
C VAL A 380 29.17 -4.98 -11.34
N PHE A 381 30.48 -5.23 -11.26
CA PHE A 381 31.41 -4.42 -10.48
C PHE A 381 31.39 -2.95 -10.88
N LYS A 382 31.46 -2.66 -12.18
CA LYS A 382 31.41 -1.30 -12.70
C LYS A 382 30.13 -0.53 -12.29
N HIS A 383 28.99 -1.20 -12.22
CA HIS A 383 27.69 -0.56 -11.93
C HIS A 383 27.33 -0.58 -10.44
N THR A 384 27.86 -1.55 -9.71
CA THR A 384 27.63 -1.68 -8.27
C THR A 384 28.69 -0.98 -7.45
N GLY A 385 29.84 -0.60 -8.02
CA GLY A 385 30.90 0.11 -7.32
C GLY A 385 31.49 -0.69 -6.16
N ILE A 386 31.45 -2.02 -6.27
CA ILE A 386 32.07 -2.96 -5.33
C ILE A 386 33.40 -3.44 -5.90
#